data_AF-A0A7S0NF32-F1
#
_entry.id   AF-A0A7S0NF32-F1
#
_cell.length_a   1.000
_cell.length_b   1.000
_cell.length_c   1.000
_cell.angle_alpha   90.00
_cell.angle_beta   90.00
_cell.angle_gamma   90.00
#
_symmetry.space_group_name_H-M   'P 1'
#
loop_
_entity.id
_entity.type
_entity.pdbx_description
1 polymer ?
#
loop_
_entity_poly.entity_id
_entity_poly.type
_entity_poly.pdbx_seq_one_letter_code
_entity_poly.pdbx_strand_id
1 'polypeptide(L)'
;GSSNVCSGHGRCLQDGNCTCDSGYRLSACQRECDGGAANPCFGNGNCQEDGTCLCEVAYRNYSCSILCPGGPLQPKICSGHGVCNVEGVCICKTGWIGRACSYLAPWVVSCLALLAAFVTLTIVCVARWQYYKHLRAKRRK
;
A
#
# COMPACT_ATOMS: atom_id res chain seq x y z
N GLY A 1 11.01 -13.34 49.76
CA GLY A 1 11.19 -13.40 48.30
C GLY A 1 9.99 -12.75 47.66
N SER A 2 10.19 -11.64 46.96
CA SER A 2 9.16 -11.04 46.10
C SER A 2 9.75 -10.99 44.71
N SER A 3 9.81 -12.15 44.04
CA SER A 3 9.96 -12.16 42.59
C SER A 3 8.77 -11.40 42.05
N ASN A 4 9.01 -10.36 41.25
CA ASN A 4 7.96 -9.60 40.58
C ASN A 4 7.19 -10.54 39.63
N VAL A 5 6.19 -11.26 40.16
CA VAL A 5 5.46 -12.35 39.48
C VAL A 5 4.85 -11.85 38.17
N CYS A 6 4.42 -10.59 38.15
CA CYS A 6 3.85 -9.91 36.99
C CYS A 6 4.80 -8.85 36.41
N SER A 7 6.12 -9.03 36.57
CA SER A 7 7.18 -8.15 36.07
C SER A 7 7.09 -6.68 36.50
N GLY A 8 6.21 -6.33 37.45
CA GLY A 8 5.93 -4.95 37.84
C GLY A 8 4.94 -4.21 36.91
N HIS A 9 4.32 -4.92 35.97
CA HIS A 9 3.43 -4.38 34.94
C HIS A 9 2.04 -5.03 34.95
N GLY A 10 1.57 -5.38 36.15
CA GLY A 10 0.26 -5.98 36.32
C GLY A 10 -0.04 -6.34 37.77
N ARG A 11 -1.27 -6.80 37.98
CA ARG A 11 -1.77 -7.26 39.28
C ARG A 11 -1.72 -8.79 39.35
N CYS A 12 -1.13 -9.30 40.42
CA CYS A 12 -1.12 -10.73 40.72
C CYS A 12 -2.47 -11.16 41.33
N LEU A 13 -3.07 -12.20 40.77
CA LEU A 13 -4.30 -12.83 41.23
C LEU A 13 -3.99 -13.92 42.27
N GLN A 14 -5.02 -14.40 42.98
CA GLN A 14 -4.85 -15.41 44.04
C GLN A 14 -4.29 -16.76 43.54
N ASP A 15 -4.50 -17.08 42.27
CA ASP A 15 -4.00 -18.29 41.59
C ASP A 15 -2.57 -18.12 41.03
N GLY A 16 -1.96 -16.94 41.21
CA GLY A 16 -0.64 -16.61 40.68
C GLY A 16 -0.64 -16.13 39.23
N ASN A 17 -1.80 -16.04 38.57
CA ASN A 17 -1.91 -15.42 37.24
C ASN A 17 -1.83 -13.89 37.33
N CYS A 18 -1.47 -13.27 36.20
CA CYS A 18 -1.34 -11.83 36.10
C CYS A 18 -2.44 -11.22 35.25
N THR A 19 -3.03 -10.13 35.73
CA THR A 19 -3.78 -9.18 34.90
C THR A 19 -2.84 -8.03 34.54
N CYS A 20 -2.50 -7.90 33.25
CA CYS A 20 -1.51 -6.93 32.81
C CYS A 20 -2.05 -5.51 32.68
N ASP A 21 -1.18 -4.55 32.97
CA ASP A 21 -1.45 -3.15 32.71
C ASP A 21 -1.54 -2.89 31.20
N SER A 22 -2.16 -1.77 30.81
CA SER A 22 -2.30 -1.40 29.40
C SER A 22 -0.95 -1.36 28.70
N GLY A 23 -0.87 -1.99 27.52
CA GLY A 23 0.37 -2.06 26.74
C GLY A 23 1.35 -3.15 27.15
N TYR A 24 1.01 -3.99 28.14
CA TYR A 24 1.79 -5.17 28.50
C TYR A 24 1.03 -6.46 28.19
N ARG A 25 1.79 -7.52 27.89
CA ARG A 25 1.32 -8.80 27.35
C ARG A 25 2.12 -9.96 27.92
N LEU A 26 1.69 -11.18 27.58
CA LEU A 26 2.16 -12.47 28.09
C LEU A 26 1.80 -12.71 29.57
N SER A 27 1.98 -13.96 30.00
CA SER A 27 1.49 -14.48 31.29
C SER A 27 2.03 -13.78 32.53
N ALA A 28 3.22 -13.17 32.46
CA ALA A 28 3.84 -12.42 33.55
C ALA A 28 3.95 -10.92 33.22
N CYS A 29 3.23 -10.41 32.21
CA CYS A 29 3.25 -9.01 31.80
C CYS A 29 4.65 -8.48 31.44
N GLN A 30 5.55 -9.38 31.03
CA GLN A 30 6.95 -9.09 30.76
C GLN A 30 7.18 -8.47 29.38
N ARG A 31 6.19 -8.58 28.49
CA ARG A 31 6.31 -8.10 27.11
C ARG A 31 5.53 -6.80 26.95
N GLU A 32 6.25 -5.72 26.78
CA GLU A 32 5.68 -4.45 26.32
C GLU A 32 5.26 -4.58 24.85
N CYS A 33 4.15 -3.96 24.46
CA CYS A 33 3.72 -3.89 23.07
C CYS A 33 4.76 -3.18 22.19
N ASP A 34 4.86 -3.58 20.92
CA ASP A 34 5.62 -2.79 19.95
C ASP A 34 5.04 -1.37 19.85
N GLY A 35 5.92 -0.37 19.79
CA GLY A 35 5.52 1.04 19.92
C GLY A 35 5.39 1.55 21.35
N GLY A 36 5.52 0.68 22.35
CA GLY A 36 5.58 1.01 23.78
C GLY A 36 4.22 0.98 24.49
N ALA A 37 4.24 0.89 25.81
CA ALA A 37 3.03 0.76 26.64
C ALA A 37 2.21 2.05 26.69
N ALA A 38 2.86 3.21 26.58
CA ALA A 38 2.20 4.52 26.61
C ALA A 38 1.39 4.80 25.34
N ASN A 39 1.83 4.27 24.20
CA ASN A 39 1.14 4.41 22.92
C ASN A 39 1.31 3.14 22.06
N PRO A 40 0.66 2.02 22.43
CA PRO A 40 0.82 0.73 21.76
C PRO A 40 0.56 0.86 20.26
N CYS A 41 1.44 0.28 19.44
CA CYS A 41 1.36 0.33 17.98
C CYS A 41 1.29 1.76 17.42
N PHE A 42 1.86 2.74 18.14
CA PHE A 42 1.75 4.17 17.82
C PHE A 42 0.30 4.68 17.67
N GLY A 43 -0.68 3.94 18.18
CA GLY A 43 -2.10 4.23 17.99
C GLY A 43 -2.64 3.88 16.59
N ASN A 44 -1.85 3.21 15.75
CA ASN A 44 -2.21 2.86 14.36
C ASN A 44 -2.32 1.34 14.13
N GLY A 45 -2.68 0.61 15.17
CA GLY A 45 -2.78 -0.84 15.13
C GLY A 45 -3.27 -1.43 16.45
N ASN A 46 -3.44 -2.75 16.45
CA ASN A 46 -3.85 -3.50 17.64
C ASN A 46 -2.71 -4.39 18.15
N CYS A 47 -2.35 -4.22 19.42
CA CYS A 47 -1.33 -5.03 20.09
C CYS A 47 -1.88 -6.40 20.47
N GLN A 48 -1.31 -7.44 19.84
CA GLN A 48 -1.68 -8.85 20.01
C GLN A 48 -1.20 -9.42 21.35
N GLU A 49 -1.61 -10.65 21.68
CA GLU A 49 -1.26 -11.34 22.93
C GLU A 49 0.25 -11.60 23.08
N ASP A 50 1.00 -11.65 21.98
CA ASP A 50 2.46 -11.82 21.97
C ASP A 50 3.24 -10.48 22.02
N GLY A 51 2.53 -9.35 22.11
CA GLY A 51 3.10 -8.00 22.10
C GLY A 51 3.42 -7.45 20.71
N THR A 52 3.18 -8.19 19.63
CA THR A 52 3.34 -7.70 18.26
C THR A 52 2.16 -6.83 17.84
N CYS A 53 2.39 -5.93 16.89
CA CYS A 53 1.33 -5.06 16.38
C CYS A 53 0.75 -5.55 15.06
N LEU A 54 -0.58 -5.67 15.02
CA LEU A 54 -1.34 -5.78 13.78
C LEU A 54 -1.71 -4.38 13.30
N CYS A 55 -1.02 -3.91 12.26
CA CYS A 55 -1.19 -2.55 11.74
C CYS A 55 -2.48 -2.34 10.96
N GLU A 56 -3.03 -1.13 11.08
CA GLU A 56 -4.09 -0.67 10.20
C GLU A 56 -3.62 -0.53 8.75
N VAL A 57 -4.58 -0.48 7.82
CA VAL A 57 -4.36 -0.72 6.38
C VAL A 57 -3.20 0.07 5.78
N ALA A 58 -2.97 1.32 6.21
CA ALA A 58 -1.96 2.25 5.67
C ALA A 58 -0.65 2.34 6.47
N TYR A 59 -0.54 1.60 7.58
CA TYR A 59 0.62 1.65 8.46
C TYR A 59 1.47 0.39 8.34
N ARG A 60 2.78 0.56 8.48
CA ARG A 60 3.79 -0.48 8.29
C ARG A 60 4.84 -0.39 9.39
N ASN A 61 5.76 -1.36 9.33
CA ASN A 61 6.75 -1.73 10.34
C ASN A 61 6.15 -2.47 11.55
N TYR A 62 7.02 -2.90 12.47
CA TYR A 62 6.64 -3.69 13.64
C TYR A 62 5.83 -2.91 14.67
N SER A 63 5.92 -1.57 14.69
CA SER A 63 5.24 -0.69 15.63
C SER A 63 4.12 0.14 15.00
N CYS A 64 3.80 -0.09 13.72
CA CYS A 64 2.83 0.67 12.94
C CYS A 64 3.08 2.19 12.90
N SER A 65 4.35 2.61 12.98
CA SER A 65 4.71 4.03 12.99
C SER A 65 4.97 4.61 11.59
N ILE A 66 5.13 3.77 10.56
CA ILE A 66 5.43 4.21 9.20
C ILE A 66 4.15 4.28 8.38
N LEU A 67 3.86 5.45 7.83
CA LEU A 67 2.71 5.68 6.96
C LEU A 67 3.08 5.48 5.48
N CYS A 68 2.29 4.68 4.77
CA CYS A 68 2.44 4.48 3.34
C CYS A 68 1.96 5.68 2.51
N PRO A 69 2.58 5.94 1.34
CA PRO A 69 2.06 6.88 0.36
C PRO A 69 0.62 6.55 -0.04
N GLY A 70 -0.25 7.55 0.08
CA GLY A 70 -1.70 7.38 -0.01
C GLY A 70 -2.39 7.73 1.31
N GLY A 71 -1.78 7.36 2.44
CA GLY A 71 -2.38 7.54 3.75
C GLY A 71 -3.66 6.70 3.94
N PRO A 72 -4.31 6.81 5.12
CA PRO A 72 -5.53 6.06 5.43
C PRO A 72 -6.79 6.61 4.72
N LEU A 73 -6.76 7.87 4.27
CA LEU A 73 -7.91 8.53 3.65
C LEU A 73 -8.10 8.19 2.17
N GLN A 74 -7.07 7.65 1.52
CA GLN A 74 -7.17 7.27 0.11
C GLN A 74 -7.76 5.87 -0.04
N PRO A 75 -8.56 5.63 -1.08
CA PRO A 75 -9.22 4.34 -1.29
C PRO A 75 -8.22 3.22 -1.56
N LYS A 76 -7.00 3.54 -2.01
CA LYS A 76 -5.95 2.56 -2.33
C LYS A 76 -4.57 3.09 -1.99
N ILE A 77 -3.82 2.32 -1.21
CA ILE A 77 -2.40 2.55 -0.93
C ILE A 77 -1.59 2.39 -2.22
N CYS A 78 -0.54 3.20 -2.37
CA CYS A 78 0.26 3.24 -3.60
C CYS A 78 -0.62 3.41 -4.85
N SER A 79 -1.68 4.22 -4.73
CA SER A 79 -2.70 4.45 -5.77
C SER A 79 -3.36 3.17 -6.33
N GLY A 80 -3.21 2.03 -5.65
CA GLY A 80 -3.65 0.71 -6.15
C GLY A 80 -2.71 0.07 -7.19
N HIS A 81 -1.60 0.73 -7.48
CA HIS A 81 -0.62 0.36 -8.49
C HIS A 81 0.70 -0.12 -7.90
N GLY A 82 0.72 -0.49 -6.62
CA GLY A 82 1.90 -1.01 -5.96
C GLY A 82 1.59 -1.67 -4.64
N VAL A 83 2.65 -2.18 -3.99
CA VAL A 83 2.61 -2.70 -2.63
C VAL A 83 3.55 -1.87 -1.77
N CYS A 84 3.07 -1.42 -0.63
CA CYS A 84 3.89 -0.67 0.33
C CYS A 84 4.69 -1.63 1.21
N ASN A 85 6.01 -1.50 1.21
CA ASN A 85 6.92 -2.32 2.01
C ASN A 85 6.98 -1.84 3.49
N VAL A 86 7.78 -2.54 4.31
CA VAL A 86 7.93 -2.23 5.74
C VAL A 86 8.58 -0.87 6.02
N GLU A 87 9.32 -0.31 5.05
CA GLU A 87 9.98 1.00 5.13
C GLU A 87 9.07 2.15 4.66
N GLY A 88 7.82 1.85 4.26
CA GLY A 88 6.90 2.87 3.75
C GLY A 88 7.14 3.26 2.29
N VAL A 89 7.88 2.43 1.55
CA VAL A 89 8.16 2.66 0.13
C VAL A 89 7.20 1.83 -0.73
N CYS A 90 6.54 2.49 -1.68
CA CYS A 90 5.69 1.83 -2.65
C CYS A 90 6.52 1.15 -3.75
N ILE A 91 6.44 -0.17 -3.81
CA ILE A 91 6.97 -0.98 -4.90
C ILE A 91 5.92 -1.03 -6.00
N CYS A 92 6.14 -0.26 -7.07
CA CYS A 92 5.18 -0.10 -8.14
C CYS A 92 5.11 -1.31 -9.08
N LYS A 93 3.90 -1.61 -9.55
CA LYS A 93 3.67 -2.54 -10.66
C LYS A 93 4.28 -1.99 -11.94
N THR A 94 4.66 -2.87 -12.85
CA THR A 94 5.23 -2.51 -14.15
C THR A 94 4.35 -1.49 -14.88
N GLY A 95 4.98 -0.41 -15.35
CA GLY A 95 4.30 0.69 -16.05
C GLY A 95 3.82 1.82 -15.15
N TRP A 96 3.99 1.71 -13.83
CA TRP A 96 3.69 2.77 -12.86
C TRP A 96 4.94 3.24 -12.13
N ILE A 97 5.01 4.53 -11.86
CA ILE A 97 6.15 5.19 -11.21
C ILE A 97 5.70 6.30 -10.24
N GLY A 98 6.67 6.85 -9.51
CA GLY A 98 6.48 7.91 -8.52
C GLY A 98 6.31 7.35 -7.11
N ARG A 99 6.39 8.24 -6.11
CA ARG A 99 6.35 7.86 -4.68
C ARG A 99 5.11 7.05 -4.30
N ALA A 100 3.97 7.34 -4.93
CA ALA A 100 2.70 6.65 -4.70
C ALA A 100 2.26 5.78 -5.88
N CYS A 101 3.13 5.49 -6.86
CA CYS A 101 2.76 4.75 -8.08
C CYS A 101 1.58 5.39 -8.85
N SER A 102 1.50 6.72 -8.84
CA SER A 102 0.37 7.48 -9.40
C SER A 102 0.57 7.87 -10.87
N TYR A 103 1.75 7.65 -11.44
CA TYR A 103 2.08 8.09 -12.79
C TYR A 103 2.40 6.92 -13.71
N LEU A 104 1.99 7.01 -14.97
CA LEU A 104 2.42 6.06 -15.99
C LEU A 104 3.88 6.29 -16.35
N ALA A 105 4.62 5.20 -16.50
CA ALA A 105 6.00 5.25 -16.95
C ALA A 105 6.07 5.81 -18.38
N PRO A 106 7.11 6.60 -18.72
CA PRO A 106 7.24 7.22 -20.04
C PRO A 106 7.15 6.23 -21.19
N TRP A 107 7.75 5.05 -21.05
CA TRP A 107 7.74 4.01 -22.08
C TRP A 107 6.33 3.45 -22.38
N VAL A 108 5.43 3.44 -21.38
CA VAL A 108 4.01 3.06 -21.59
C VAL A 108 3.34 4.11 -22.47
N VAL A 109 3.57 5.39 -22.16
CA VAL A 109 2.99 6.51 -22.91
C VAL A 109 3.53 6.55 -24.33
N SER A 110 4.84 6.33 -24.51
CA SER A 110 5.46 6.25 -25.84
C SER A 110 4.87 5.13 -26.68
N CYS A 111 4.64 3.94 -26.09
CA CYS A 111 4.02 2.82 -26.79
C CYS A 111 2.59 3.15 -27.24
N LEU A 112 1.77 3.73 -26.35
CA LEU A 112 0.41 4.16 -26.67
C LEU A 112 0.37 5.23 -27.77
N ALA A 113 1.29 6.19 -27.73
CA ALA A 113 1.41 7.23 -28.75
C ALA A 113 1.77 6.64 -30.13
N LEU A 114 2.68 5.66 -30.17
CA LEU A 114 3.04 4.96 -31.42
C LEU A 114 1.85 4.19 -31.98
N LEU A 115 1.13 3.43 -31.15
CA LEU A 115 -0.09 2.72 -31.55
C LEU A 115 -1.15 3.69 -32.10
N ALA A 116 -1.37 4.82 -31.43
CA ALA A 116 -2.30 5.84 -31.89
C ALA A 116 -1.86 6.44 -33.24
N ALA A 117 -0.57 6.71 -33.44
CA ALA A 117 -0.04 7.21 -34.71
C ALA A 117 -0.23 6.21 -35.87
N PHE A 118 -0.04 4.90 -35.62
CA PHE A 118 -0.32 3.88 -36.63
C PHE A 118 -1.81 3.81 -36.98
N VAL A 119 -2.69 3.86 -35.99
CA VAL A 119 -4.15 3.84 -36.21
C VAL A 119 -4.59 5.08 -37.00
N THR A 120 -4.08 6.28 -36.68
CA THR A 120 -4.45 7.49 -37.42
C THR A 120 -3.93 7.45 -38.86
N LEU A 121 -2.68 7.00 -39.08
CA LEU A 121 -2.13 6.86 -40.42
C LEU A 121 -2.91 5.86 -41.28
N THR A 122 -3.30 4.71 -40.71
CA THR A 122 -4.09 3.71 -41.44
C THR A 122 -5.47 4.26 -41.84
N ILE A 123 -6.16 4.97 -40.93
CA ILE A 123 -7.45 5.62 -41.22
C ILE A 123 -7.30 6.64 -42.36
N VAL A 124 -6.28 7.50 -42.30
CA VAL A 124 -6.01 8.51 -43.34
C VAL A 124 -5.71 7.85 -44.69
N CYS A 125 -4.89 6.79 -44.71
CA CYS A 125 -4.58 6.04 -45.92
C CYS A 125 -5.83 5.41 -46.54
N VAL A 126 -6.70 4.79 -45.73
CA VAL A 126 -7.97 4.20 -46.20
C VAL A 126 -8.91 5.28 -46.73
N ALA A 127 -9.10 6.39 -46.01
CA ALA A 127 -9.96 7.49 -46.44
C ALA A 127 -9.48 8.08 -47.79
N ARG A 128 -8.17 8.27 -47.92
CA ARG A 128 -7.55 8.78 -49.15
C ARG A 128 -7.70 7.79 -50.31
N TRP A 129 -7.55 6.49 -50.06
CA TRP A 129 -7.78 5.45 -51.06
C TRP A 129 -9.24 5.43 -51.54
N GLN A 130 -10.20 5.47 -50.61
CA GLN A 130 -11.63 5.56 -50.94
C GLN A 130 -11.94 6.80 -51.78
N TYR A 131 -11.40 7.96 -51.38
CA TYR A 131 -11.54 9.20 -52.14
C TYR A 131 -11.03 9.07 -53.58
N TYR A 132 -9.82 8.53 -53.77
CA TYR A 132 -9.27 8.31 -55.12
C TYR A 132 -10.07 7.27 -55.92
N LYS A 133 -10.60 6.22 -55.27
CA LYS A 133 -11.48 5.25 -55.90
C LYS A 133 -12.75 5.92 -56.44
N HIS A 134 -13.40 6.79 -55.65
CA HIS A 134 -14.55 7.57 -56.08
C HIS A 134 -14.24 8.51 -57.25
N LEU A 135 -13.10 9.22 -57.21
CA LEU A 135 -12.67 10.09 -58.30
C LEU A 135 -12.42 9.31 -59.60
N ARG A 136 -11.77 8.14 -59.52
CA ARG A 136 -11.55 7.27 -60.69
C ARG A 136 -12.87 6.74 -61.27
N ALA A 137 -13.85 6.42 -60.43
CA ALA A 137 -15.17 6.01 -60.88
C ALA A 137 -15.91 7.14 -61.63
N LYS A 138 -15.77 8.40 -61.19
CA LYS A 138 -16.35 9.56 -61.89
C LYS A 138 -15.71 9.83 -63.26
N ARG A 139 -14.39 9.62 -63.43
CA ARG A 139 -13.69 9.83 -64.72
C ARG A 139 -14.01 8.78 -65.80
N ARG A 140 -14.65 7.66 -65.44
CA ARG A 140 -15.02 6.58 -66.37
C ARG A 140 -16.44 6.72 -66.92
N LYS A 141 -17.19 7.73 -66.49
CA LYS A 141 -18.49 8.14 -67.05
C LYS A 141 -18.28 9.41 -67.87
#